data_AF-A0A4Q3CF16-F1
#
_entry.id   AF-A0A4Q3CF16-F1
#
_cell.length_a   1.000
_cell.length_b   1.000
_cell.length_c   1.000
_cell.angle_alpha   90.00
_cell.angle_beta   90.00
_cell.angle_gamma   90.00
#
_symmetry.space_group_name_H-M   'P 1'
#
loop_
_entity.id
_entity.type
_entity.pdbx_description
1 polymer ?
#
loop_
_entity_poly.entity_id
_entity_poly.type
_entity_poly.pdbx_seq_one_letter_code
_entity_poly.pdbx_strand_id
1 'polypeptide(L)'
;ASGQLVGGNLKTIETLTGSKSDLITDNKILFVEDTGEYAYSIDRMFWNLKRSGKLAKLAGLIIGGFKVKKDDAGDEFGKTLEEIVMEKIREYNYPVCFDFPVGHQKNNFALKCGVTHELTVTNTGSSLTEKRS
;
A
#
# COMPACT_ATOMS: atom_id res chain seq x y z
N ALA A 1 -5.85 13.91 -2.73
CA ALA A 1 -6.68 13.07 -1.84
C ALA A 1 -6.50 13.52 -0.39
N SER A 2 -7.54 13.42 0.44
CA SER A 2 -7.42 13.73 1.87
C SER A 2 -8.16 12.68 2.69
N GLY A 3 -7.55 12.25 3.80
CA GLY A 3 -8.11 11.23 4.67
C GLY A 3 -7.17 10.86 5.80
N GLN A 4 -7.66 10.09 6.75
CA GLN A 4 -6.83 9.53 7.82
C GLN A 4 -5.80 8.58 7.20
N LEU A 5 -4.53 8.69 7.60
CA LEU A 5 -3.49 7.77 7.18
C LEU A 5 -3.57 6.49 8.02
N VAL A 6 -3.71 5.35 7.37
CA VAL A 6 -3.73 4.01 7.96
C VAL A 6 -2.87 3.07 7.14
N GLY A 7 -2.40 1.98 7.73
CA GLY A 7 -1.58 1.03 6.99
C GLY A 7 -0.47 0.42 7.81
N GLY A 8 0.57 -0.05 7.13
CA GLY A 8 1.72 -0.71 7.73
C GLY A 8 2.21 -1.86 6.87
N ASN A 9 2.71 -2.89 7.54
CA ASN A 9 3.19 -4.09 6.90
C ASN A 9 2.04 -4.84 6.19
N LEU A 10 2.21 -5.13 4.90
CA LEU A 10 1.18 -5.77 4.06
C LEU A 10 0.76 -7.13 4.61
N LYS A 11 1.72 -7.98 5.00
CA LYS A 11 1.45 -9.30 5.58
C LYS A 11 0.63 -9.22 6.86
N THR A 12 0.91 -8.23 7.71
CA THR A 12 0.16 -8.00 8.94
C THR A 12 -1.28 -7.61 8.65
N ILE A 13 -1.52 -6.69 7.72
CA ILE A 13 -2.87 -6.27 7.32
C ILE A 13 -3.67 -7.45 6.76
N GLU A 14 -3.04 -8.28 5.91
CA GLU A 14 -3.65 -9.50 5.40
C GLU A 14 -4.02 -10.47 6.53
N THR A 15 -3.12 -10.69 7.49
CA THR A 15 -3.34 -11.59 8.62
C THR A 15 -4.48 -11.13 9.55
N LEU A 16 -4.65 -9.81 9.71
CA LEU A 16 -5.71 -9.24 10.55
C LEU A 16 -7.09 -9.22 9.89
N THR A 17 -7.17 -9.51 8.59
CA THR A 17 -8.41 -9.42 7.81
C THR A 17 -9.50 -10.34 8.36
N GLY A 18 -10.69 -9.78 8.65
CA GLY A 18 -11.80 -10.52 9.24
C GLY A 18 -11.72 -10.75 10.75
N SER A 19 -10.65 -10.30 11.42
CA SER A 19 -10.53 -10.35 12.89
C SER A 19 -11.19 -9.15 13.57
N LYS A 20 -11.26 -9.15 14.91
CA LYS A 20 -11.69 -7.97 15.69
C LYS A 20 -10.74 -6.77 15.54
N SER A 21 -9.51 -7.03 15.14
CA SER A 21 -8.46 -6.03 14.93
C SER A 21 -8.31 -5.65 13.46
N ASP A 22 -9.30 -5.99 12.62
CA ASP A 22 -9.24 -5.73 11.19
C ASP A 22 -9.15 -4.23 10.88
N LEU A 23 -8.37 -3.90 9.86
CA LEU A 23 -8.12 -2.53 9.45
C LEU A 23 -9.30 -2.00 8.63
N ILE A 24 -9.91 -0.93 9.12
CA ILE A 24 -10.92 -0.15 8.40
C ILE A 24 -10.20 0.81 7.45
N THR A 25 -10.50 0.73 6.15
CA THR A 25 -9.82 1.52 5.10
C THR A 25 -10.74 2.45 4.30
N ASP A 26 -12.07 2.34 4.49
CA ASP A 26 -13.06 3.19 3.82
C ASP A 26 -12.77 4.69 4.05
N ASN A 27 -12.64 5.43 2.95
CA ASN A 27 -12.33 6.86 2.88
C ASN A 27 -10.99 7.26 3.52
N LYS A 28 -10.04 6.31 3.62
CA LYS A 28 -8.71 6.54 4.21
C LYS A 28 -7.61 6.51 3.17
N ILE A 29 -6.46 7.07 3.54
CA ILE A 29 -5.24 6.91 2.78
C ILE A 29 -4.57 5.65 3.32
N LEU A 30 -4.52 4.59 2.52
CA LEU A 30 -3.86 3.34 2.89
C LEU A 30 -2.39 3.41 2.47
N PHE A 31 -1.45 3.14 3.38
CA PHE A 31 -0.07 2.86 3.02
C PHE A 31 0.28 1.40 3.27
N VAL A 32 1.04 0.80 2.38
CA VAL A 32 1.53 -0.58 2.55
C VAL A 32 3.02 -0.66 2.25
N GLU A 33 3.73 -1.46 3.03
CA GLU A 33 5.14 -1.80 2.83
C GLU A 33 5.38 -3.27 3.18
N ASP A 34 6.42 -3.89 2.65
CA ASP A 34 6.83 -5.24 3.08
C ASP A 34 8.27 -5.57 2.70
N THR A 35 8.87 -6.56 3.35
CA THR A 35 10.25 -6.99 3.10
C THR A 35 10.39 -8.50 3.20
N GLY A 36 11.14 -9.09 2.27
CA GLY A 36 11.41 -10.53 2.31
C GLY A 36 10.25 -11.38 1.81
N GLU A 37 9.34 -10.80 1.03
CA GLU A 37 8.22 -11.50 0.40
C GLU A 37 8.50 -11.76 -1.08
N TYR A 38 8.10 -12.92 -1.58
CA TYR A 38 8.13 -13.22 -3.02
C TYR A 38 7.03 -12.46 -3.76
N ALA A 39 7.22 -12.18 -5.04
CA ALA A 39 6.25 -11.46 -5.86
C ALA A 39 4.87 -12.16 -5.85
N TYR A 40 4.84 -13.48 -5.96
CA TYR A 40 3.61 -14.27 -5.88
C TYR A 40 2.88 -14.13 -4.54
N SER A 41 3.62 -13.93 -3.43
CA SER A 41 3.02 -13.75 -2.10
C SER A 41 2.35 -12.39 -2.02
N ILE A 42 3.03 -11.35 -2.51
CA ILE A 42 2.49 -9.99 -2.60
C ILE A 42 1.22 -9.98 -3.46
N ASP A 43 1.24 -10.67 -4.60
CA ASP A 43 0.07 -10.81 -5.48
C ASP A 43 -1.15 -11.37 -4.75
N ARG A 44 -0.99 -12.48 -4.02
CA ARG A 44 -2.06 -13.08 -3.22
C ARG A 44 -2.54 -12.15 -2.10
N MET A 45 -1.64 -11.41 -1.46
CA MET A 45 -2.01 -10.44 -0.43
C MET A 45 -2.84 -9.29 -1.00
N PHE A 46 -2.50 -8.76 -2.18
CA PHE A 46 -3.30 -7.75 -2.86
C PHE A 46 -4.67 -8.28 -3.30
N TRP A 47 -4.75 -9.54 -3.73
CA TRP A 47 -6.03 -10.21 -3.96
C TRP A 47 -6.89 -10.29 -2.70
N ASN A 48 -6.28 -10.60 -1.54
CA ASN A 48 -6.99 -10.60 -0.26
C ASN A 48 -7.55 -9.20 0.07
N LEU A 49 -6.72 -8.15 -0.04
CA LEU A 49 -7.17 -6.77 0.19
C LEU A 49 -8.32 -6.35 -0.75
N LYS A 50 -8.25 -6.75 -2.02
CA LYS A 50 -9.31 -6.49 -3.00
C LYS A 50 -10.61 -7.21 -2.60
N ARG A 51 -10.53 -8.51 -2.32
CA ARG A 51 -11.70 -9.36 -2.02
C ARG A 51 -12.33 -9.07 -0.67
N SER A 52 -11.55 -8.55 0.29
CA SER A 52 -12.06 -8.09 1.59
C SER A 52 -12.65 -6.67 1.52
N GLY A 53 -12.65 -6.03 0.35
CA GLY A 53 -13.21 -4.70 0.13
C GLY A 53 -12.30 -3.56 0.57
N LYS A 54 -11.09 -3.85 1.09
CA LYS A 54 -10.19 -2.83 1.63
C LYS A 54 -9.69 -1.84 0.60
N LEU A 55 -9.64 -2.24 -0.66
CA LEU A 55 -9.24 -1.37 -1.78
C LEU A 55 -10.41 -0.57 -2.37
N ALA A 56 -11.66 -0.93 -2.07
CA ALA A 56 -12.81 -0.46 -2.85
C ALA A 56 -13.13 1.03 -2.67
N LYS A 57 -12.82 1.61 -1.50
CA LYS A 57 -13.21 2.97 -1.12
C LYS A 57 -12.06 3.78 -0.54
N LEU A 58 -10.84 3.55 -1.01
CA LEU A 58 -9.70 4.34 -0.54
C LEU A 58 -9.83 5.80 -0.99
N ALA A 59 -9.40 6.72 -0.12
CA ALA A 59 -9.15 8.10 -0.52
C ALA A 59 -7.85 8.20 -1.34
N GLY A 60 -6.88 7.33 -1.06
CA GLY A 60 -5.60 7.21 -1.78
C GLY A 60 -4.82 5.98 -1.33
N LEU A 61 -3.86 5.55 -2.13
CA LEU A 61 -3.01 4.40 -1.86
C LEU A 61 -1.54 4.77 -2.02
N ILE A 62 -0.74 4.42 -1.03
CA ILE A 62 0.71 4.65 -1.00
C ILE A 62 1.39 3.28 -0.96
N ILE A 63 2.16 2.98 -1.99
CA ILE A 63 3.05 1.83 -2.03
C ILE A 63 4.43 2.32 -1.57
N GLY A 64 4.78 1.95 -0.34
CA GLY A 64 6.04 2.32 0.30
C GLY A 64 7.20 1.43 -0.13
N GLY A 65 8.22 1.31 0.72
CA GLY A 65 9.39 0.47 0.43
C GLY A 65 9.06 -1.01 0.43
N PHE A 66 9.09 -1.64 -0.74
CA PHE A 66 9.03 -3.10 -0.88
C PHE A 66 10.41 -3.67 -1.16
N LYS A 67 10.80 -4.69 -0.41
CA LYS A 67 11.98 -5.51 -0.72
C LYS A 67 11.53 -6.91 -1.16
N VAL A 68 11.23 -7.03 -2.44
CA VAL A 68 10.79 -8.29 -3.06
C VAL A 68 11.95 -9.27 -3.13
N LYS A 69 11.73 -10.51 -2.70
CA LYS A 69 12.68 -11.61 -2.89
C LYS A 69 12.85 -11.88 -4.38
N LYS A 70 14.08 -12.23 -4.77
CA LYS A 70 14.32 -12.74 -6.12
C LYS A 70 13.69 -14.12 -6.24
N ASP A 71 13.00 -14.35 -7.34
CA ASP A 71 12.53 -15.67 -7.71
C ASP A 71 13.72 -16.59 -8.05
N ASP A 72 13.45 -17.89 -8.03
CA ASP A 72 14.41 -18.89 -8.47
C ASP A 72 14.54 -18.84 -9.99
N ALA A 73 15.76 -19.03 -10.50
CA ALA A 73 16.02 -18.93 -11.94
C ALA A 73 15.23 -19.98 -12.73
N GLY A 74 14.41 -19.54 -13.69
CA GLY A 74 13.53 -20.39 -14.49
C GLY A 74 12.16 -20.67 -13.88
N ASP A 75 11.83 -20.08 -12.72
CA ASP A 75 10.50 -20.09 -12.11
C ASP A 75 10.11 -18.65 -11.68
N GLU A 76 10.35 -17.69 -12.56
CA GLU A 76 10.00 -16.29 -12.31
C GLU A 76 8.47 -16.10 -12.33
N PHE A 77 7.95 -15.37 -11.34
CA PHE A 77 6.52 -15.04 -11.30
C PHE A 77 6.09 -14.19 -12.51
N GLY A 78 7.03 -13.45 -13.09
CA GLY A 78 6.82 -12.72 -14.34
C GLY A 78 5.99 -11.44 -14.20
N LYS A 79 5.79 -10.94 -12.98
CA LYS A 79 5.15 -9.63 -12.73
C LYS A 79 5.95 -8.77 -11.78
N THR A 80 6.05 -7.47 -12.08
CA THR A 80 6.59 -6.48 -11.16
C THR A 80 5.59 -6.13 -10.05
N LEU A 81 6.06 -5.45 -9.00
CA LEU A 81 5.18 -4.96 -7.94
C LEU A 81 4.12 -4.01 -8.49
N GLU A 82 4.51 -3.09 -9.38
CA GLU A 82 3.63 -2.13 -10.01
C GLU A 82 2.54 -2.84 -10.81
N GLU A 83 2.90 -3.84 -11.61
CA GLU A 83 1.94 -4.65 -12.38
C GLU A 83 0.96 -5.38 -11.45
N ILE A 84 1.48 -6.00 -10.38
CA ILE A 84 0.65 -6.65 -9.35
C ILE A 84 -0.36 -5.66 -8.79
N VAL A 85 0.08 -4.49 -8.33
CA VAL A 85 -0.81 -3.49 -7.70
C VAL A 85 -1.81 -2.95 -8.70
N MET A 86 -1.35 -2.47 -9.86
CA MET A 86 -2.17 -1.84 -10.88
C MET A 86 -3.28 -2.76 -11.39
N GLU A 87 -3.00 -4.06 -11.54
CA GLU A 87 -4.01 -5.06 -11.92
C GLU A 87 -5.20 -5.09 -10.93
N LYS A 88 -4.95 -4.90 -9.62
CA LYS A 88 -5.99 -5.01 -8.58
C LYS A 88 -6.71 -3.70 -8.36
N ILE A 89 -6.13 -2.56 -8.75
CA ILE A 89 -6.70 -1.24 -8.50
C ILE A 89 -7.17 -0.50 -9.75
N ARG A 90 -6.97 -1.04 -10.96
CA ARG A 90 -7.30 -0.38 -12.24
C ARG A 90 -8.74 0.13 -12.38
N GLU A 91 -9.67 -0.41 -11.61
CA GLU A 91 -11.09 -0.03 -11.65
C GLU A 91 -11.42 1.14 -10.70
N TYR A 92 -10.46 1.57 -9.88
CA TYR A 92 -10.64 2.63 -8.90
C TYR A 92 -9.98 3.94 -9.34
N ASN A 93 -10.53 5.07 -8.89
CA ASN A 93 -10.14 6.41 -9.35
C ASN A 93 -9.36 7.23 -8.31
N TYR A 94 -8.96 6.61 -7.19
CA TYR A 94 -8.15 7.30 -6.18
C TYR A 94 -6.68 7.40 -6.62
N PRO A 95 -5.93 8.44 -6.19
CA PRO A 95 -4.52 8.56 -6.51
C PRO A 95 -3.72 7.42 -5.87
N VAL A 96 -2.77 6.89 -6.64
CA VAL A 96 -1.77 5.92 -6.21
C VAL A 96 -0.38 6.53 -6.35
N CYS A 97 0.51 6.32 -5.39
CA CYS A 97 1.94 6.57 -5.59
C CYS A 97 2.77 5.34 -5.23
N PHE A 98 3.86 5.17 -5.98
CA PHE A 98 4.87 4.14 -5.77
C PHE A 98 6.15 4.77 -5.24
N ASP A 99 7.04 3.95 -4.67
CA ASP A 99 8.35 4.35 -4.16
C ASP A 99 8.30 5.52 -3.16
N PHE A 100 7.23 5.61 -2.38
CA PHE A 100 7.12 6.64 -1.35
C PHE A 100 8.17 6.34 -0.25
N PRO A 101 8.97 7.33 0.21
CA PRO A 101 10.11 7.13 1.11
C PRO A 101 9.67 6.83 2.55
N VAL A 102 9.00 5.71 2.75
CA VAL A 102 8.46 5.22 4.01
C VAL A 102 8.66 3.70 4.06
N GLY A 103 9.15 3.18 5.17
CA GLY A 103 9.41 1.76 5.39
C GLY A 103 10.89 1.45 5.65
N HIS A 104 11.34 0.24 5.29
CA HIS A 104 12.69 -0.29 5.53
C HIS A 104 13.79 0.31 4.63
N GLN A 105 13.77 1.63 4.42
CA GLN A 105 14.75 2.37 3.63
C GLN A 105 15.50 3.39 4.50
N LYS A 106 16.66 3.84 4.02
CA LYS A 106 17.59 4.72 4.77
C LYS A 106 16.93 6.04 5.22
N ASN A 107 15.87 6.47 4.55
CA ASN A 107 15.01 7.61 4.90
C ASN A 107 13.65 7.11 5.39
N ASN A 108 13.60 6.50 6.57
CA ASN A 108 12.35 6.10 7.20
C ASN A 108 11.73 7.30 7.94
N PHE A 109 10.85 8.04 7.27
CA PHE A 109 10.07 9.09 7.93
C PHE A 109 8.94 8.44 8.72
N ALA A 110 8.91 8.70 10.03
CA ALA A 110 7.83 8.24 10.89
C ALA A 110 6.49 8.81 10.40
N LEU A 111 5.62 7.93 9.87
CA LEU A 111 4.26 8.31 9.51
C LEU A 111 3.38 8.29 10.76
N LYS A 112 2.74 9.43 11.05
CA LYS A 112 1.71 9.50 12.09
C LYS A 112 0.44 8.83 11.59
N CYS A 113 0.29 7.55 11.90
CA CYS A 113 -0.95 6.85 11.65
C CYS A 113 -2.07 7.43 12.51
N GLY A 114 -3.28 7.50 11.98
CA GLY A 114 -4.45 7.95 12.72
C GLY A 114 -4.76 9.45 12.64
N VAL A 115 -3.91 10.26 12.00
CA VAL A 115 -4.20 11.68 11.72
C VAL A 115 -4.50 11.92 10.23
N THR A 116 -5.23 13.00 9.95
CA THR A 116 -5.60 13.38 8.58
C THR A 116 -4.40 13.90 7.82
N HIS A 117 -4.18 13.34 6.64
CA HIS A 117 -3.17 13.80 5.69
C HIS A 117 -3.81 14.28 4.38
N GLU A 118 -3.02 15.03 3.63
CA GLU A 118 -3.26 15.36 2.23
C GLU A 118 -2.19 14.71 1.37
N LEU A 119 -2.62 13.84 0.48
CA LEU A 119 -1.79 13.17 -0.52
C LEU A 119 -1.99 13.85 -1.87
N THR A 120 -0.89 14.35 -2.44
CA THR A 120 -0.84 14.88 -3.79
C THR A 120 0.07 14.00 -4.62
N VAL A 121 -0.42 13.54 -5.78
CA VAL A 121 0.34 12.77 -6.75
C VAL A 121 0.29 13.50 -8.08
N THR A 122 1.45 13.79 -8.65
CA THR A 122 1.62 14.43 -9.95
C THR A 122 2.60 13.63 -10.80
N ASN A 123 2.72 13.99 -12.07
CA ASN A 123 3.71 13.37 -12.97
C ASN A 123 5.16 13.63 -12.54
N THR A 124 5.40 14.60 -11.65
CA THR A 124 6.74 14.99 -11.18
C THR A 124 7.07 14.47 -9.78
N GLY A 125 6.13 13.79 -9.11
CA GLY A 125 6.35 13.20 -7.80
C GLY A 125 5.09 13.15 -6.93
N SER A 126 5.28 12.82 -5.66
CA SER A 126 4.20 12.76 -4.67
C SER A 126 4.59 13.42 -3.37
N SER A 127 3.63 14.05 -2.69
CA SER A 127 3.80 14.62 -1.36
C SER A 127 2.68 14.17 -0.42
N LEU A 128 3.04 14.02 0.86
CA LEU A 128 2.11 13.71 1.93
C LEU A 128 2.31 14.72 3.06
N THR A 129 1.27 15.47 3.39
CA THR A 129 1.33 16.52 4.40
C THR A 129 0.28 16.28 5.48
N GLU A 130 0.69 16.32 6.74
CA GLU A 130 -0.24 16.29 7.89
C GLU A 130 -1.11 17.55 7.88
N LYS A 131 -2.44 17.40 7.87
CA LYS A 131 -3.36 18.52 8.07
C LYS A 131 -3.40 18.85 9.55
N ARG A 132 -2.77 19.95 9.93
CA ARG A 132 -2.92 20.53 11.28
C ARG A 132 -4.31 21.14 11.37
N SER A 133 -5.07 20.69 12.37
CA SER A 133 -6.31 21.32 12.83
C SER A 133 -6.03 22.68 13.47
#